data_AF-A0A7C3TGD9-F1
#
_entry.id   AF-A0A7C3TGD9-F1
#
_cell.length_a   1.000
_cell.length_b   1.000
_cell.length_c   1.000
_cell.angle_alpha   90.00
_cell.angle_beta   90.00
_cell.angle_gamma   90.00
#
_symmetry.space_group_name_H-M   'P 1'
#
loop_
_entity.id
_entity.type
_entity.pdbx_description
1 polymer ?
#
loop_
_entity_poly.entity_id
_entity_poly.type
_entity_poly.pdbx_seq_one_letter_code
_entity_poly.pdbx_strand_id
1 'polypeptide(L)'
;MVKCEKCGFDNPSNVKFCGNCGARLSVTAITPKFEGLALLHITGSAYLIISLIFNALVQASLIFLIPYIISALLGLYAGYEFYIGKVSKYLKFVSALAIILGLVSTFLLFWIGLGVRGVIGPAWVIFLINAWMLWKERARL
;
A
#
# COMPACT_ATOMS: atom_id res chain seq x y z
N MET A 1 -13.74 12.16 -27.91
CA MET A 1 -13.43 13.60 -27.70
C MET A 1 -14.02 14.03 -26.36
N VAL A 2 -13.42 15.01 -25.70
CA VAL A 2 -13.85 15.62 -24.44
C VAL A 2 -14.03 17.11 -24.67
N LYS A 3 -15.25 17.60 -24.46
CA LYS A 3 -15.57 19.02 -24.62
C LYS A 3 -15.15 19.79 -23.37
N CYS A 4 -14.47 20.92 -23.56
CA CYS A 4 -14.04 21.75 -22.44
C CYS A 4 -15.23 22.49 -21.84
N GLU A 5 -15.51 22.30 -20.55
CA GLU A 5 -16.60 23.00 -19.85
C GLU A 5 -16.38 24.52 -19.76
N LYS A 6 -15.13 25.00 -19.86
CA LYS A 6 -14.79 26.43 -19.75
C LYS A 6 -14.93 27.20 -21.07
N CYS A 7 -14.58 26.58 -22.20
CA CYS A 7 -14.51 27.28 -23.50
C CYS A 7 -15.21 26.55 -24.66
N GLY A 8 -15.79 25.38 -24.42
CA GLY A 8 -16.51 24.61 -25.44
C GLY A 8 -15.63 23.92 -26.49
N PHE A 9 -14.30 24.06 -26.44
CA PHE A 9 -13.39 23.42 -27.40
C PHE A 9 -13.40 21.90 -27.28
N ASP A 10 -13.45 21.19 -28.41
CA ASP A 10 -13.41 19.74 -28.46
C ASP A 10 -11.96 19.23 -28.45
N ASN A 11 -11.61 18.50 -27.39
CA ASN A 11 -10.27 17.98 -27.18
C ASN A 11 -10.24 16.46 -27.44
N PRO A 12 -9.09 15.89 -27.83
CA PRO A 12 -8.91 14.45 -27.82
C PRO A 12 -8.98 13.89 -26.38
N SER A 13 -9.43 12.64 -26.21
CA SER A 13 -9.70 12.07 -24.87
C SER A 13 -8.46 11.79 -24.03
N ASN A 14 -7.27 11.88 -24.62
CA ASN A 14 -5.99 11.61 -23.96
C ASN A 14 -5.31 12.86 -23.39
N VAL A 15 -5.85 14.08 -23.60
CA VAL A 15 -5.25 15.30 -23.07
C VAL A 15 -5.84 15.68 -21.70
N LYS A 16 -4.97 16.04 -20.76
CA LYS A 16 -5.35 16.44 -19.38
C LYS A 16 -5.81 17.90 -19.28
N PHE A 17 -5.44 18.71 -20.27
CA PHE A 17 -5.71 20.14 -20.33
C PHE A 17 -6.29 20.48 -21.70
N CYS A 18 -7.12 21.51 -21.74
CA CYS A 18 -7.70 22.02 -22.96
C CYS A 18 -6.62 22.69 -23.82
N GLY A 19 -6.49 22.27 -25.07
CA GLY A 19 -5.53 22.82 -26.03
C GLY A 19 -5.80 24.27 -26.44
N ASN A 20 -6.97 24.82 -26.11
CA ASN A 20 -7.35 26.20 -26.43
C ASN A 20 -7.19 27.16 -25.24
N CYS A 21 -7.82 26.86 -24.09
CA CYS A 21 -7.87 27.78 -22.94
C CYS A 21 -7.01 27.34 -21.74
N GLY A 22 -6.31 26.20 -21.83
CA GLY A 22 -5.48 25.65 -20.74
C GLY A 22 -6.25 25.09 -19.55
N ALA A 23 -7.60 25.13 -19.56
CA ALA A 23 -8.40 24.59 -18.47
C ALA A 23 -8.16 23.08 -18.31
N ARG A 24 -8.03 22.61 -17.06
CA ARG A 24 -7.94 21.18 -16.78
C ARG A 24 -9.24 20.50 -17.22
N LEU A 25 -9.11 19.51 -18.09
CA LEU A 25 -10.26 18.69 -18.49
C LEU A 25 -10.47 17.66 -17.38
N SER A 26 -11.72 17.51 -16.93
CA SER A 26 -12.12 16.43 -16.04
C SER A 26 -12.15 15.12 -16.83
N VAL A 27 -10.98 14.67 -17.27
CA VAL A 27 -10.81 13.26 -17.58
C VAL A 27 -10.96 12.58 -16.23
N THR A 28 -12.10 11.92 -16.02
CA THR A 28 -12.30 11.01 -14.91
C THR A 28 -11.28 9.90 -15.08
N ALA A 29 -10.07 10.12 -14.58
CA ALA A 29 -9.08 9.08 -14.49
C ALA A 29 -9.77 7.98 -13.67
N ILE A 30 -9.76 6.76 -14.22
CA ILE A 30 -10.29 5.58 -13.55
C ILE A 30 -9.28 5.18 -12.47
N THR A 31 -8.96 6.09 -11.57
CA THR A 31 -8.08 5.82 -10.43
C THR A 31 -8.89 5.02 -9.43
N PRO A 32 -8.40 3.86 -8.96
CA PRO A 32 -9.09 3.11 -7.94
C PRO A 32 -9.23 3.97 -6.69
N LYS A 33 -10.41 3.90 -6.04
CA LYS A 33 -10.81 4.79 -4.93
C LYS A 33 -9.82 4.82 -3.76
N PHE A 34 -9.04 3.74 -3.58
CA PHE A 34 -8.05 3.54 -2.51
C PHE A 34 -6.67 3.16 -3.08
N GLU A 35 -6.27 3.75 -4.21
CA GLU A 35 -5.00 3.45 -4.89
C GLU A 35 -3.78 3.49 -3.96
N GLY A 36 -3.67 4.53 -3.12
CA GLY A 36 -2.55 4.68 -2.19
C GLY A 36 -2.50 3.55 -1.15
N LEU A 37 -3.65 3.17 -0.60
CA LEU A 37 -3.76 2.09 0.37
C LEU A 37 -3.45 0.72 -0.26
N ALA A 38 -3.93 0.50 -1.49
CA ALA A 38 -3.63 -0.69 -2.27
C ALA A 38 -2.12 -0.84 -2.53
N LEU A 39 -1.47 0.23 -3.02
CA LEU A 39 -0.04 0.25 -3.30
C LEU A 39 0.79 0.00 -2.04
N LEU A 40 0.47 0.67 -0.92
CA LEU A 40 1.19 0.47 0.35
C LEU A 40 1.12 -0.98 0.85
N HIS A 41 -0.06 -1.60 0.76
CA HIS A 41 -0.23 -3.00 1.12
C HIS A 41 0.51 -3.96 0.18
N ILE A 42 0.47 -3.72 -1.13
CA ILE A 42 1.18 -4.55 -2.12
C ILE A 42 2.69 -4.43 -1.92
N THR A 43 3.22 -3.22 -1.78
CA THR A 43 4.65 -2.97 -1.56
C THR A 43 5.13 -3.57 -0.24
N GLY A 44 4.38 -3.39 0.85
CA GLY A 44 4.70 -4.01 2.14
C GLY A 44 4.72 -5.53 2.08
N SER A 45 3.75 -6.14 1.38
CA SER A 45 3.68 -7.60 1.21
C SER A 45 4.83 -8.13 0.36
N ALA A 46 5.15 -7.45 -0.75
CA ALA A 46 6.30 -7.79 -1.59
C ALA A 46 7.62 -7.73 -0.80
N TYR A 47 7.81 -6.69 0.01
CA TYR A 47 8.98 -6.58 0.89
C TYR A 47 9.09 -7.76 1.86
N LEU A 48 7.99 -8.15 2.51
CA LEU A 48 7.98 -9.28 3.44
C LEU A 48 8.28 -10.60 2.73
N ILE A 49 7.75 -10.82 1.53
CA ILE A 49 8.02 -12.02 0.72
C ILE A 49 9.50 -12.08 0.32
N ILE A 50 10.06 -10.98 -0.18
CA ILE A 50 11.49 -10.90 -0.51
C ILE A 50 12.32 -11.18 0.75
N SER A 51 11.96 -10.59 1.89
CA SER A 51 12.64 -10.83 3.16
C SER A 51 12.54 -12.29 3.60
N LEU A 52 11.39 -12.95 3.43
CA LEU A 52 11.21 -14.38 3.72
C LEU A 52 12.14 -15.25 2.89
N ILE A 53 12.39 -14.90 1.63
CA ILE A 53 13.20 -15.70 0.70
C ILE A 53 14.70 -15.51 0.96
N PHE A 54 15.14 -14.28 1.22
CA PHE A 54 16.56 -13.93 1.23
C PHE A 54 17.14 -13.66 2.61
N ASN A 55 16.32 -13.45 3.64
CA ASN A 55 16.81 -13.12 4.98
C ASN A 55 16.93 -14.37 5.85
N ALA A 56 18.16 -14.83 6.05
CA ALA A 56 18.46 -16.00 6.87
C ALA A 56 17.95 -15.86 8.33
N LEU A 57 17.90 -14.64 8.90
CA LEU A 57 17.36 -14.44 10.25
C LEU A 57 15.86 -14.71 10.33
N VAL A 58 15.12 -14.35 9.27
CA VAL A 58 13.68 -14.63 9.20
C VAL A 58 13.44 -16.14 9.07
N GLN A 59 14.30 -16.83 8.32
CA GLN A 59 14.23 -18.29 8.14
C GLN A 59 14.73 -19.08 9.37
N ALA A 60 15.51 -18.47 10.25
CA ALA A 60 16.11 -19.14 11.40
C ALA A 60 15.10 -19.55 12.47
N SER A 61 13.93 -18.91 12.54
CA SER A 61 12.94 -19.22 13.57
C SER A 61 11.50 -19.03 13.09
N LEU A 62 10.64 -19.96 13.50
CA LEU A 62 9.20 -19.93 13.24
C LEU A 62 8.53 -18.67 13.79
N ILE A 63 9.10 -18.05 14.83
CA ILE A 63 8.58 -16.82 15.43
C ILE A 63 8.64 -15.63 14.46
N PHE A 64 9.55 -15.65 13.49
CA PHE A 64 9.64 -14.64 12.43
C PHE A 64 8.95 -15.14 11.16
N LEU A 65 9.13 -16.41 10.81
CA LEU A 65 8.56 -17.00 9.60
C LEU A 65 7.03 -16.86 9.55
N ILE A 66 6.33 -17.27 10.61
CA ILE A 66 4.86 -17.35 10.63
C ILE A 66 4.24 -15.95 10.51
N PRO A 67 4.60 -14.95 11.34
CA PRO A 67 4.05 -13.60 11.22
C PRO A 67 4.35 -12.93 9.88
N TYR A 68 5.53 -13.13 9.29
CA TYR A 68 5.87 -12.60 7.97
C TYR A 68 4.94 -13.18 6.89
N ILE A 69 4.73 -14.50 6.89
CA ILE A 69 3.84 -15.17 5.93
C ILE A 69 2.41 -14.66 6.08
N ILE A 70 1.88 -14.67 7.32
CA ILE A 70 0.51 -14.23 7.59
C ILE A 70 0.33 -12.76 7.18
N SER A 71 1.26 -11.89 7.60
CA SER A 71 1.22 -10.47 7.25
C SER A 71 1.29 -10.24 5.74
N ALA A 72 2.14 -10.97 5.01
CA ALA A 72 2.27 -10.84 3.56
C ALA A 72 0.99 -11.28 2.84
N LEU A 73 0.39 -12.40 3.24
CA LEU A 73 -0.84 -12.90 2.62
C LEU A 73 -2.03 -11.98 2.90
N LEU A 74 -2.21 -11.56 4.16
CA LEU A 74 -3.27 -10.63 4.53
C LEU A 74 -3.08 -9.26 3.88
N GLY A 75 -1.84 -8.79 3.80
CA GLY A 75 -1.50 -7.53 3.13
C GLY A 75 -1.79 -7.60 1.63
N LEU A 76 -1.43 -8.67 0.95
CA LEU A 76 -1.68 -8.83 -0.48
C LEU A 76 -3.19 -8.92 -0.77
N TYR A 77 -3.92 -9.68 0.05
CA TYR A 77 -5.38 -9.75 -0.02
C TYR A 77 -6.03 -8.38 0.18
N ALA A 78 -5.63 -7.65 1.24
CA ALA A 78 -6.16 -6.33 1.52
C ALA A 78 -5.86 -5.35 0.39
N GLY A 79 -4.63 -5.36 -0.12
CA GLY A 79 -4.20 -4.51 -1.24
C GLY A 79 -5.01 -4.77 -2.51
N TYR A 80 -5.27 -6.04 -2.84
CA TYR A 80 -6.12 -6.43 -3.96
C TYR A 80 -7.56 -5.92 -3.80
N GLU A 81 -8.16 -6.11 -2.63
CA GLU A 81 -9.54 -5.67 -2.35
C GLU A 81 -9.68 -4.13 -2.40
N PHE A 82 -8.68 -3.39 -1.91
CA PHE A 82 -8.62 -1.93 -2.05
C PHE A 82 -8.45 -1.49 -3.50
N TYR A 83 -7.66 -2.21 -4.30
CA TYR A 83 -7.46 -1.93 -5.72
C TYR A 83 -8.76 -2.05 -6.51
N ILE A 84 -9.57 -3.08 -6.24
CA ILE A 84 -10.88 -3.25 -6.87
C ILE A 84 -11.97 -2.37 -6.24
N GLY A 85 -11.62 -1.55 -5.24
CA GLY A 85 -12.50 -0.54 -4.64
C GLY A 85 -13.53 -1.08 -3.66
N LYS A 86 -13.40 -2.34 -3.20
CA LYS A 86 -14.28 -2.91 -2.18
C LYS A 86 -13.98 -2.33 -0.81
N VAL A 87 -15.03 -2.17 -0.01
CA VAL A 87 -14.94 -1.67 1.37
C VAL A 87 -15.83 -2.50 2.26
N SER A 88 -15.25 -3.05 3.34
CA SER A 88 -16.01 -3.76 4.37
C SER A 88 -15.33 -3.64 5.73
N LYS A 89 -16.11 -3.81 6.81
CA LYS A 89 -15.57 -3.86 8.19
C LYS A 89 -14.53 -4.97 8.34
N TYR A 90 -14.75 -6.10 7.67
CA TYR A 90 -13.80 -7.23 7.66
C TYR A 90 -12.48 -6.85 7.00
N LEU A 91 -12.52 -6.19 5.82
CA LEU A 91 -11.32 -5.73 5.12
C LEU A 91 -10.48 -4.77 5.97
N LYS A 92 -11.12 -3.86 6.71
CA LYS A 92 -10.45 -2.96 7.64
C LYS A 92 -9.74 -3.71 8.77
N PHE A 93 -10.38 -4.73 9.33
CA PHE A 93 -9.76 -5.59 10.35
C PHE A 93 -8.57 -6.38 9.77
N VAL A 94 -8.73 -6.98 8.59
CA VAL A 94 -7.66 -7.72 7.91
C VAL A 94 -6.46 -6.81 7.60
N SER A 95 -6.72 -5.61 7.07
CA SER A 95 -5.70 -4.60 6.80
C SER A 95 -4.95 -4.20 8.09
N ALA A 96 -5.68 -3.92 9.18
CA ALA A 96 -5.08 -3.58 10.47
C ALA A 96 -4.22 -4.74 11.01
N LEU A 97 -4.72 -5.97 10.94
CA LEU A 97 -3.98 -7.16 11.38
C LEU A 97 -2.70 -7.36 10.57
N ALA A 98 -2.76 -7.21 9.25
CA ALA A 98 -1.59 -7.26 8.37
C ALA A 98 -0.56 -6.18 8.77
N ILE A 99 -1.02 -4.95 9.02
CA ILE A 99 -0.14 -3.85 9.41
C ILE A 99 0.52 -4.11 10.76
N ILE A 100 -0.22 -4.57 11.76
CA ILE A 100 0.30 -4.85 13.10
C ILE A 100 1.34 -5.97 13.04
N LEU A 101 1.03 -7.09 12.38
CA LEU A 101 1.96 -8.21 12.25
C LEU A 101 3.24 -7.78 11.51
N GLY A 102 3.10 -7.13 10.35
CA GLY A 102 4.24 -6.63 9.58
C GLY A 102 5.10 -5.63 10.36
N LEU A 103 4.47 -4.69 11.08
CA LEU A 103 5.14 -3.72 11.94
C LEU A 103 5.97 -4.40 13.04
N VAL A 104 5.32 -5.26 13.84
CA VAL A 104 5.96 -5.94 14.97
C VAL A 104 7.13 -6.80 14.47
N SER A 105 6.92 -7.59 13.43
CA SER A 105 7.93 -8.52 12.94
C SER A 105 9.13 -7.82 12.31
N THR A 106 8.92 -6.75 11.54
CA THR A 106 10.02 -5.98 10.95
C THR A 106 10.75 -5.11 11.98
N PHE A 107 10.04 -4.58 12.99
CA PHE A 107 10.65 -3.84 14.08
C PHE A 107 11.55 -4.73 14.94
N LEU A 108 11.08 -5.92 15.33
CA LEU A 108 11.88 -6.87 16.09
C LEU A 108 13.13 -7.30 15.33
N LEU A 109 13.00 -7.58 14.03
CA LEU A 109 14.13 -7.95 13.20
C LEU A 109 15.14 -6.81 13.10
N PHE A 110 14.67 -5.57 12.89
CA PHE A 110 15.52 -4.38 12.89
C PHE A 110 16.28 -4.23 14.21
N TRP A 111 15.59 -4.37 15.35
CA TRP A 111 16.18 -4.28 16.68
C TRP A 111 17.29 -5.32 16.90
N ILE A 112 17.06 -6.58 16.53
CA ILE A 112 18.09 -7.63 16.57
C ILE A 112 19.25 -7.28 15.62
N GLY A 113 18.94 -6.77 14.42
CA GLY A 113 19.91 -6.34 13.43
C GLY A 113 20.83 -5.21 13.92
N LEU A 114 20.36 -4.31 14.78
CA LEU A 114 21.20 -3.29 15.42
C LEU A 114 22.31 -3.93 16.28
N GLY A 115 22.00 -5.04 16.95
CA GLY A 115 23.00 -5.83 17.69
C GLY A 115 24.03 -6.51 16.79
N VAL A 116 23.66 -6.82 15.54
CA VAL A 116 24.53 -7.46 14.54
C VAL A 116 25.02 -6.42 13.52
N ARG A 117 25.74 -5.41 14.00
CA ARG A 117 26.39 -4.35 13.19
C ARG A 117 25.45 -3.48 12.34
N GLY A 118 24.15 -3.48 12.61
CA GLY A 118 23.20 -2.54 11.98
C GLY A 118 22.92 -2.82 10.50
N VAL A 119 23.05 -4.07 10.05
CA VAL A 119 22.90 -4.45 8.62
C VAL A 119 21.44 -4.39 8.14
N ILE A 120 20.47 -4.34 9.05
CA ILE A 120 19.04 -4.43 8.73
C ILE A 120 18.42 -3.03 8.73
N GLY A 121 17.75 -2.68 7.63
CA GLY A 121 17.07 -1.39 7.48
C GLY A 121 15.72 -1.30 8.22
N PRO A 122 15.20 -0.08 8.47
CA PRO A 122 14.00 0.16 9.26
C PRO A 122 12.70 -0.07 8.45
N ALA A 123 12.45 -1.31 8.00
CA ALA A 123 11.30 -1.63 7.16
C ALA A 123 9.93 -1.45 7.84
N TRP A 124 9.91 -1.38 9.17
CA TRP A 124 8.73 -1.05 9.96
C TRP A 124 8.10 0.30 9.57
N VAL A 125 8.88 1.22 8.98
CA VAL A 125 8.39 2.51 8.47
C VAL A 125 7.30 2.35 7.42
N ILE A 126 7.37 1.35 6.54
CA ILE A 126 6.34 1.09 5.52
C ILE A 126 4.98 0.84 6.20
N PHE A 127 4.99 0.06 7.29
CA PHE A 127 3.79 -0.27 8.03
C PHE A 127 3.24 0.89 8.84
N LEU A 128 4.08 1.82 9.31
CA LEU A 128 3.62 3.07 9.90
C LEU A 128 2.95 3.99 8.89
N ILE A 129 3.53 4.13 7.70
CA ILE A 129 2.91 4.90 6.60
C ILE A 129 1.57 4.28 6.23
N ASN A 130 1.50 2.94 6.17
CA ASN A 130 0.26 2.23 5.89
C ASN A 130 -0.78 2.43 7.00
N ALA A 131 -0.38 2.34 8.28
CA ALA A 131 -1.26 2.62 9.42
C ALA A 131 -1.82 4.06 9.38
N TRP A 132 -0.95 5.03 9.07
CA TRP A 132 -1.33 6.42 8.91
C TRP A 132 -2.34 6.61 7.77
N MET A 133 -2.08 5.99 6.61
CA MET A 133 -2.99 6.08 5.47
C MET A 133 -4.34 5.43 5.77
N LEU A 134 -4.33 4.25 6.41
CA LEU A 134 -5.56 3.56 6.84
C LEU A 134 -6.38 4.43 7.80
N TRP A 135 -5.71 5.11 8.74
CA TRP A 135 -6.37 6.06 9.64
C TRP A 135 -6.94 7.26 8.88
N LYS A 136 -6.16 7.83 7.95
CA LYS A 136 -6.59 8.98 7.14
C LYS A 136 -7.85 8.66 6.34
N GLU A 137 -7.97 7.43 5.85
CA GLU A 137 -9.12 6.97 5.06
C GLU A 137 -10.23 6.34 5.91
N ARG A 138 -10.10 6.26 7.23
CA ARG A 138 -11.00 5.52 8.14
C ARG A 138 -12.48 5.90 8.08
N ALA A 139 -12.80 7.12 7.65
CA ALA A 139 -14.18 7.61 7.50
C ALA A 139 -14.83 7.18 6.18
N ARG A 140 -14.00 6.78 5.21
CA ARG A 140 -14.40 6.26 3.89
C ARG A 140 -14.40 4.72 3.85
N LEU A 141 -13.90 4.08 4.91
CA LEU A 141 -13.71 2.64 5.12
C LEU A 141 -14.61 2.08 6.24
#